data_AF-W5SWJ7-F1
#
_entry.id   AF-W5SWJ7-F1
#
_cell.length_a   1.000
_cell.length_b   1.000
_cell.length_c   1.000
_cell.angle_alpha   90.00
_cell.angle_beta   90.00
_cell.angle_gamma   90.00
#
_symmetry.space_group_name_H-M   'P 1'
#
loop_
_entity.id
_entity.type
_entity.pdbx_description
1 polymer ?
#
loop_
_entity_poly.entity_id
_entity_poly.type
_entity_poly.pdbx_seq_one_letter_code
_entity_poly.pdbx_strand_id
1 'polypeptide(L)'
;MRQEKTSKMPFNKVVDRRLKVFWVIQKLQHNYFKNKKKYSLKNVVMMVNSILEKKGFKTVTKRTIQSDIKNFEEIGLLKTNFNPLGKNNGSFTYYIINKTLEKIANKAISKTYFIQKKKT
;
A
#
# COMPACT_ATOMS: atom_id res chain seq x y z
N MET A 1 -33.07 8.34 16.75
CA MET A 1 -31.93 7.49 16.35
C MET A 1 -30.63 8.21 16.69
N ARG A 2 -29.82 7.72 17.64
CA ARG A 2 -28.51 8.31 17.93
C ARG A 2 -27.59 7.99 16.75
N GLN A 3 -27.11 9.02 16.06
CA GLN A 3 -25.96 8.87 15.19
C GLN A 3 -24.80 8.39 16.07
N GLU A 4 -24.36 7.15 15.89
CA GLU A 4 -23.11 6.68 16.48
C GLU A 4 -22.04 7.66 16.03
N LYS A 5 -21.51 8.45 16.97
CA LYS A 5 -20.33 9.29 16.74
C LYS A 5 -19.27 8.34 16.19
N THR A 6 -18.96 8.45 14.90
CA THR A 6 -17.83 7.75 14.32
C THR A 6 -16.61 8.25 15.08
N SER A 7 -16.19 7.48 16.10
CA SER A 7 -15.02 7.82 16.89
C SER A 7 -13.88 7.98 15.88
N LYS A 8 -13.42 9.23 15.70
CA LYS A 8 -12.30 9.51 14.80
C LYS A 8 -11.14 8.71 15.36
N MET A 9 -10.69 7.67 14.64
CA MET A 9 -9.51 6.91 15.07
C MET A 9 -8.36 7.90 15.27
N PRO A 10 -7.65 7.84 16.41
CA PRO A 10 -6.52 8.72 16.65
C PRO A 10 -5.48 8.51 15.55
N PHE A 11 -4.85 9.62 15.12
CA PHE A 11 -3.84 9.59 14.07
C PHE A 11 -2.72 8.60 14.44
N ASN A 12 -2.38 7.72 13.48
CA ASN A 12 -1.29 6.78 13.64
C ASN A 12 -0.36 6.83 12.42
N LYS A 13 0.92 7.13 12.67
CA LYS A 13 1.94 7.30 11.61
C LYS A 13 2.13 6.05 10.74
N VAL A 14 1.99 4.85 11.30
CA VAL A 14 2.12 3.58 10.56
C VAL A 14 0.90 3.35 9.68
N VAL A 15 -0.30 3.57 10.21
CA VAL A 15 -1.54 3.46 9.43
C VAL A 15 -1.55 4.46 8.29
N ASP A 16 -1.25 5.73 8.57
CA ASP A 16 -1.19 6.80 7.56
C ASP A 16 -0.15 6.49 6.46
N ARG A 17 1.02 5.97 6.82
CA ARG A 17 2.00 5.46 5.85
C ARG A 17 1.43 4.32 4.99
N ARG A 18 0.83 3.30 5.61
CA ARG A 18 0.24 2.16 4.89
C ARG A 18 -0.84 2.62 3.91
N LEU A 19 -1.71 3.55 4.31
CA LEU A 19 -2.71 4.14 3.42
C LEU A 19 -2.07 4.83 2.18
N LYS A 20 -0.95 5.55 2.37
CA LYS A 20 -0.20 6.16 1.27
C LYS A 20 0.44 5.12 0.35
N VAL A 21 1.02 4.05 0.90
CA VAL A 21 1.57 2.94 0.11
C VAL A 21 0.48 2.34 -0.77
N PHE A 22 -0.69 2.05 -0.19
CA PHE A 22 -1.82 1.50 -0.93
C PHE A 22 -2.31 2.45 -2.03
N TRP A 23 -2.46 3.74 -1.73
CA TRP A 23 -2.85 4.75 -2.71
C TRP A 23 -1.87 4.88 -3.88
N VAL A 24 -0.55 4.86 -3.61
CA VAL A 24 0.48 4.88 -4.65
C VAL A 24 0.35 3.65 -5.56
N ILE A 25 0.10 2.47 -4.98
CA ILE A 25 -0.12 1.24 -5.76
C ILE A 25 -1.37 1.36 -6.63
N GLN A 26 -2.48 1.89 -6.10
CA GLN A 26 -3.70 2.16 -6.89
C GLN A 26 -3.40 3.03 -8.11
N LYS A 27 -2.66 4.12 -7.90
CA LYS A 27 -2.29 5.05 -8.98
C LYS A 27 -1.39 4.40 -10.03
N LEU A 28 -0.37 3.65 -9.59
CA LEU A 28 0.54 2.96 -10.49
C LEU A 28 -0.16 1.85 -11.27
N GLN A 29 -1.03 1.07 -10.63
CA GLN A 29 -1.85 0.06 -11.28
C GLN A 29 -2.77 0.70 -12.33
N HIS A 30 -3.47 1.79 -11.98
CA HIS A 30 -4.32 2.50 -12.93
C HIS A 30 -3.53 2.95 -14.17
N ASN A 31 -2.35 3.54 -13.98
CA ASN A 31 -1.48 3.96 -15.07
C ASN A 31 -0.97 2.78 -15.93
N TYR A 32 -0.70 1.63 -15.32
CA TYR A 32 -0.33 0.42 -16.04
C TYR A 32 -1.48 -0.08 -16.92
N PHE A 33 -2.70 -0.15 -16.40
CA PHE A 33 -3.84 -0.61 -17.20
C PHE A 33 -4.25 0.39 -18.29
N LYS A 34 -4.13 1.69 -18.03
CA LYS A 34 -4.48 2.76 -18.98
C LYS A 34 -3.43 2.94 -20.09
N ASN A 35 -2.14 2.94 -19.74
CA ASN A 35 -1.05 3.36 -20.65
C ASN A 35 0.05 2.30 -20.82
N LYS A 36 -0.11 1.09 -20.25
CA LYS A 36 0.92 0.04 -20.19
C LYS A 36 2.25 0.49 -19.58
N LYS A 37 2.24 1.58 -18.79
CA LYS A 37 3.43 2.09 -18.11
C LYS A 37 3.83 1.13 -17.00
N LYS A 38 4.87 0.33 -17.27
CA LYS A 38 5.45 -0.59 -16.29
C LYS A 38 5.93 0.17 -15.06
N TYR A 39 5.76 -0.45 -13.91
CA TYR A 39 6.27 0.07 -12.65
C TYR A 39 6.85 -1.08 -11.83
N SER A 40 7.51 -0.74 -10.73
CA SER A 40 8.21 -1.69 -9.87
C SER A 40 8.20 -1.17 -8.44
N LEU A 41 8.68 -1.98 -7.48
CA LEU A 41 8.82 -1.58 -6.09
C LEU A 41 9.62 -0.26 -5.93
N LYS A 42 10.64 -0.01 -6.76
CA LYS A 42 11.41 1.25 -6.70
C LYS A 42 10.52 2.47 -6.93
N ASN A 43 9.56 2.37 -7.87
CA ASN A 43 8.60 3.42 -8.14
C ASN A 43 7.68 3.67 -6.94
N VAL A 44 7.20 2.61 -6.28
CA VAL A 44 6.40 2.72 -5.05
C VAL A 44 7.19 3.42 -3.96
N VAL A 45 8.44 3.00 -3.72
CA VAL A 45 9.31 3.59 -2.67
C VAL A 45 9.52 5.07 -2.90
N MET A 46 9.89 5.45 -4.12
CA MET A 46 10.15 6.84 -4.48
C MET A 46 8.91 7.72 -4.30
N MET A 47 7.75 7.28 -4.79
CA MET A 47 6.51 8.05 -4.67
C MET A 47 6.02 8.16 -3.23
N VAL A 48 6.10 7.08 -2.44
CA VAL A 48 5.71 7.10 -1.03
C VAL A 48 6.60 8.05 -0.23
N ASN A 49 7.92 7.95 -0.38
CA ASN A 49 8.85 8.81 0.34
C ASN A 49 8.67 10.28 -0.03
N SER A 50 8.45 10.60 -1.30
CA SER A 50 8.12 11.98 -1.71
C SER A 50 6.85 12.51 -1.04
N ILE A 51 5.82 11.67 -0.86
CA ILE A 51 4.59 12.06 -0.14
C ILE A 51 4.85 12.23 1.36
N LEU A 52 5.72 11.42 1.96
CA LEU A 52 6.07 11.52 3.38
C LEU A 52 6.85 12.81 3.66
N GLU A 53 7.87 13.10 2.86
CA GLU A 53 8.70 14.31 2.98
C GLU A 53 7.86 15.58 2.84
N LYS A 54 6.98 15.66 1.84
CA LYS A 54 6.06 16.80 1.65
C LYS A 54 5.13 17.05 2.84
N LYS A 55 4.91 16.04 3.68
CA LYS A 55 4.10 16.15 4.91
C LYS A 55 4.95 16.28 6.18
N GLY A 56 6.26 16.50 6.04
CA GLY A 56 7.18 16.63 7.17
C GLY A 56 7.49 15.32 7.91
N PHE A 57 7.17 14.15 7.31
CA PHE A 57 7.51 12.85 7.89
C PHE A 57 8.89 12.37 7.40
N LYS A 58 9.59 11.62 8.26
CA LYS A 58 10.81 10.90 7.85
C LYS A 58 10.48 9.89 6.75
N THR A 59 11.40 9.76 5.80
CA THR A 59 11.35 8.71 4.78
C THR A 59 11.48 7.33 5.41
N VAL A 60 11.05 6.31 4.66
CA VAL A 60 11.15 4.92 5.08
C VAL A 60 11.96 4.10 4.09
N THR A 61 12.53 3.02 4.59
CA THR A 61 13.34 2.11 3.78
C THR A 61 12.48 1.31 2.81
N LYS A 62 13.12 0.79 1.75
CA LYS A 62 12.50 -0.20 0.85
C LYS A 62 11.91 -1.39 1.62
N ARG A 63 12.62 -1.88 2.64
CA ARG A 63 12.20 -3.03 3.46
C ARG A 63 10.92 -2.74 4.23
N THR A 64 10.76 -1.52 4.74
CA THR A 64 9.51 -1.09 5.42
C THR A 64 8.33 -1.12 4.46
N ILE A 65 8.50 -0.60 3.23
CA ILE A 65 7.44 -0.60 2.22
C ILE A 65 7.11 -2.02 1.75
N GLN A 66 8.12 -2.89 1.59
CA GLN A 66 7.88 -4.31 1.30
C GLN A 66 7.07 -5.00 2.40
N SER A 67 7.38 -4.72 3.67
CA SER A 67 6.60 -5.24 4.80
C SER A 67 5.15 -4.73 4.76
N ASP A 68 4.92 -3.45 4.45
CA ASP A 68 3.57 -2.92 4.30
C ASP A 68 2.80 -3.58 3.15
N ILE A 69 3.46 -3.83 2.01
CA ILE A 69 2.88 -4.56 0.87
C ILE A 69 2.52 -5.99 1.26
N LYS A 70 3.42 -6.69 1.96
CA LYS A 70 3.15 -8.05 2.46
C LYS A 70 1.93 -8.08 3.37
N ASN A 71 1.78 -7.08 4.25
CA ASN A 71 0.57 -6.97 5.08
C ASN A 71 -0.70 -6.84 4.22
N PHE A 72 -0.65 -6.15 3.08
CA PHE A 72 -1.80 -6.04 2.17
C PHE A 72 -2.12 -7.37 1.47
N GLU A 73 -1.12 -8.17 1.15
CA GLU A 73 -1.31 -9.52 0.62
C GLU A 73 -1.95 -10.45 1.66
N GLU A 74 -1.46 -10.41 2.91
CA GLU A 74 -1.97 -11.23 4.02
C GLU A 74 -3.46 -10.96 4.30
N ILE A 75 -3.94 -9.74 4.10
CA ILE A 75 -5.36 -9.38 4.22
C ILE A 75 -6.14 -9.43 2.90
N GLY A 76 -5.52 -9.93 1.82
CA GLY A 76 -6.15 -10.15 0.53
C GLY A 76 -6.46 -8.88 -0.28
N LEU A 77 -5.91 -7.72 0.10
CA LEU A 77 -6.16 -6.44 -0.61
C LEU A 77 -5.49 -6.38 -1.98
N LEU A 78 -4.36 -7.05 -2.15
CA LEU A 78 -3.68 -7.15 -3.44
C LEU A 78 -2.95 -8.49 -3.55
N LYS A 79 -2.55 -8.83 -4.78
CA LYS A 79 -1.58 -9.88 -5.07
C LYS A 79 -0.37 -9.27 -5.77
N THR A 80 0.83 -9.68 -5.37
CA THR A 80 2.05 -9.37 -6.10
C THR A 80 2.17 -10.31 -7.30
N ASN A 81 2.39 -9.75 -8.48
CA ASN A 81 2.78 -10.50 -9.65
C ASN A 81 4.22 -10.19 -10.03
N PHE A 82 5.04 -11.23 -10.09
CA PHE A 82 6.45 -11.15 -10.42
C PHE A 82 6.67 -11.68 -11.83
N ASN A 83 7.12 -10.81 -12.73
CA ASN A 83 7.40 -11.18 -14.11
C ASN A 83 8.92 -11.12 -14.36
N PRO A 84 9.61 -12.27 -14.43
CA PRO A 84 10.99 -12.32 -14.92
C PRO A 84 11.01 -12.02 -16.43
N LEU A 85 12.03 -11.28 -16.88
CA LEU A 85 12.20 -10.92 -18.29
C LEU A 85 13.17 -11.85 -19.05
N GLY A 86 13.58 -12.95 -18.42
CA GLY A 86 14.58 -13.90 -18.91
C GLY A 86 15.95 -13.74 -18.25
N LYS A 87 16.87 -14.65 -18.58
CA LYS A 87 18.24 -14.65 -18.04
C LYS A 87 18.93 -13.32 -18.35
N ASN A 88 19.45 -12.64 -17.34
CA ASN A 88 20.13 -11.33 -17.42
C ASN A 88 19.28 -10.12 -17.87
N ASN A 89 17.99 -10.31 -18.16
CA ASN A 89 17.11 -9.21 -18.62
C ASN A 89 16.34 -8.54 -17.47
N GLY A 90 16.58 -8.99 -16.23
CA GLY A 90 15.94 -8.46 -15.03
C GLY A 90 14.51 -8.97 -14.83
N SER A 91 13.74 -8.19 -14.07
CA SER A 91 12.35 -8.51 -13.72
C SER A 91 11.56 -7.24 -13.46
N PHE A 92 10.25 -7.32 -13.55
CA PHE A 92 9.36 -6.30 -13.01
C PHE A 92 8.28 -6.91 -12.13
N THR A 93 7.85 -6.15 -11.15
CA THR A 93 6.83 -6.55 -10.18
C THR A 93 5.71 -5.55 -10.22
N TYR A 94 4.50 -6.03 -10.47
CA TYR A 94 3.29 -5.20 -10.41
C TYR A 94 2.30 -5.82 -9.44
N TYR A 95 1.48 -4.98 -8.83
CA TYR A 95 0.49 -5.39 -7.85
C TYR A 95 -0.89 -5.34 -8.49
N ILE A 96 -1.71 -6.34 -8.19
CA ILE A 96 -3.10 -6.45 -8.66
C ILE A 96 -4.01 -6.30 -7.43
N ILE A 97 -4.68 -5.16 -7.34
CA ILE A 97 -5.64 -4.85 -6.28
C ILE A 97 -6.91 -5.66 -6.45
N ASN A 98 -7.37 -6.23 -5.34
CA ASN A 98 -8.68 -6.86 -5.23
C ASN A 98 -9.78 -5.79 -5.28
N LYS A 99 -10.48 -5.71 -6.41
CA LYS A 99 -11.53 -4.71 -6.65
C LYS A 99 -12.72 -4.81 -5.69
N THR A 100 -13.01 -6.01 -5.21
CA THR A 100 -14.08 -6.23 -4.22
C THR A 100 -13.74 -5.58 -2.88
N LEU A 101 -12.48 -5.66 -2.46
CA LEU A 101 -12.03 -5.10 -1.18
C LEU A 101 -11.52 -3.66 -1.27
N GLU A 102 -11.26 -3.15 -2.48
CA GLU A 102 -10.73 -1.80 -2.71
C GLU A 102 -11.58 -0.72 -2.03
N LYS A 103 -12.92 -0.81 -2.11
CA LYS A 103 -13.85 0.15 -1.49
C LYS A 103 -13.73 0.22 0.03
N ILE A 104 -13.32 -0.87 0.67
CA ILE A 104 -13.17 -0.96 2.13
C ILE A 104 -11.70 -0.96 2.59
N ALA A 105 -10.75 -0.74 1.67
CA ALA A 105 -9.33 -0.90 1.93
C ALA A 105 -8.82 -0.03 3.09
N ASN A 106 -9.23 1.24 3.15
CA ASN A 106 -8.81 2.14 4.23
C ASN A 106 -9.23 1.63 5.62
N LYS A 107 -10.46 1.10 5.71
CA LYS A 107 -10.99 0.50 6.94
C LYS A 107 -10.26 -0.79 7.28
N ALA A 108 -10.01 -1.65 6.27
CA ALA A 108 -9.29 -2.91 6.44
C ALA A 108 -7.84 -2.69 6.92
N ILE A 109 -7.09 -1.79 6.28
CA ILE A 109 -5.70 -1.45 6.65
C ILE A 109 -5.63 -0.94 8.09
N SER A 110 -6.53 -0.02 8.45
CA SER A 110 -6.58 0.56 9.80
C SER A 110 -6.92 -0.51 10.85
N LYS A 111 -8.00 -1.27 10.63
CA LYS A 111 -8.46 -2.31 11.56
C LYS A 111 -7.39 -3.38 11.78
N THR A 112 -6.75 -3.84 10.71
CA THR A 112 -5.72 -4.89 10.78
C THR A 112 -4.54 -4.46 11.64
N TYR A 113 -4.05 -3.23 11.46
CA TYR A 113 -2.93 -2.70 12.26
C TYR A 113 -3.24 -2.74 13.76
N PHE A 114 -4.42 -2.29 14.17
CA PHE A 114 -4.80 -2.28 15.59
C PHE A 114 -5.05 -3.68 16.15
N ILE A 115 -5.55 -4.62 15.33
CA ILE A 115 -5.67 -6.03 15.75
C ILE A 115 -4.29 -6.65 15.95
N GLN A 116 -3.36 -6.47 15.01
CA GLN A 116 -1.99 -6.98 15.10
C GLN A 116 -1.27 -6.42 16.35
N LYS A 117 -1.41 -5.11 16.60
CA LYS A 117 -0.80 -4.44 17.75
C LYS A 117 -1.33 -4.94 19.11
N LYS A 118 -2.58 -5.41 19.18
CA LYS A 118 -3.15 -5.99 20.43
C LYS A 118 -2.64 -7.39 20.73
N LYS A 119 -2.08 -8.08 19.74
CA LYS A 119 -1.55 -9.45 19.87
C LYS A 119 -0.05 -9.48 20.20
N THR A 120 0.62 -8.33 20.11
CA THR A 120 2.04 -8.11 20.46
C THR A 120 2.13 -7.39 21.79
#